data_AF-A0A147F5N9-F1
#
_entry.id   AF-A0A147F5N9-F1
#
_cell.length_a   1.000
_cell.length_b   1.000
_cell.length_c   1.000
_cell.angle_alpha   90.00
_cell.angle_beta   90.00
_cell.angle_gamma   90.00
#
_symmetry.space_group_name_H-M   'P 1'
#
loop_
_entity.id
_entity.type
_entity.pdbx_description
1 polymer ?
#
loop_
_entity_poly.entity_id
_entity_poly.type
_entity_poly.pdbx_seq_one_letter_code
_entity_poly.pdbx_strand_id
1 'polypeptide(L)'
;MKRLPAVLVLATAAVLLAGCTSETTEENITVTPGQTGTFSSGDTTVVVEPEDTATPASSEDAAYLTEVRSKLGDLASATDDQLVSLGESTCEQLDAGTPADQVILVVPAGLSAQPGDGVIVAQAAQATLCD
;
A
#
# COMPACT_ATOMS: atom_id res chain seq x y z
N MET A 1 72.77 13.30 -40.74
CA MET A 1 72.18 14.67 -40.79
C MET A 1 70.86 14.64 -40.04
N LYS A 2 70.62 15.67 -39.20
CA LYS A 2 69.37 16.09 -38.54
C LYS A 2 68.13 15.82 -39.43
N ARG A 3 66.95 15.39 -38.95
CA ARG A 3 66.09 15.97 -37.90
C ARG A 3 65.10 14.96 -37.28
N LEU A 4 64.85 15.11 -35.98
CA LEU A 4 63.63 14.73 -35.22
C LEU A 4 62.70 15.96 -35.15
N PRO A 5 61.49 15.91 -34.55
CA PRO A 5 60.45 14.86 -34.50
C PRO A 5 59.04 15.44 -34.78
N ALA A 6 57.98 14.61 -34.87
CA ALA A 6 56.68 14.97 -34.28
C ALA A 6 55.67 13.81 -34.27
N VAL A 7 55.46 13.28 -33.06
CA VAL A 7 54.15 13.04 -32.43
C VAL A 7 53.18 12.07 -33.11
N LEU A 8 53.41 10.79 -32.85
CA LEU A 8 52.50 9.85 -32.17
C LEU A 8 51.06 10.37 -31.90
N VAL A 9 50.07 9.84 -32.63
CA VAL A 9 48.68 9.73 -32.15
C VAL A 9 48.26 8.28 -32.30
N LEU A 10 48.27 7.58 -31.17
CA LEU A 10 47.57 6.32 -30.95
C LEU A 10 46.07 6.58 -31.09
N ALA A 11 45.41 5.96 -32.08
CA ALA A 11 43.97 5.76 -32.04
C ALA A 11 43.74 4.24 -32.11
N THR A 12 43.50 3.70 -30.93
CA THR A 12 43.18 2.30 -30.63
C THR A 12 42.02 1.80 -31.49
N ALA A 13 42.33 0.87 -32.38
CA ALA A 13 41.35 -0.02 -32.99
C ALA A 13 40.89 -1.04 -31.92
N ALA A 14 39.76 -0.77 -31.27
CA ALA A 14 38.99 -1.77 -30.54
C ALA A 14 37.70 -1.12 -30.06
N VAL A 15 36.58 -1.37 -30.75
CA VAL A 15 35.31 -1.84 -30.17
C VAL A 15 34.46 -2.35 -31.34
N LEU A 16 34.67 -3.63 -31.72
CA LEU A 16 33.66 -4.42 -32.41
C LEU A 16 33.03 -5.33 -31.36
N LEU A 17 32.21 -4.75 -30.49
CA LEU A 17 31.17 -5.49 -29.78
C LEU A 17 29.87 -4.74 -30.06
N ALA A 18 29.28 -5.04 -31.22
CA ALA A 18 27.84 -4.91 -31.39
C ALA A 18 27.19 -5.90 -30.42
N GLY A 19 27.08 -5.50 -29.15
CA GLY A 19 26.14 -6.11 -28.23
C GLY A 19 24.75 -5.81 -28.80
N CYS A 20 24.09 -6.83 -29.35
CA CYS A 20 22.65 -6.84 -29.40
C CYS A 20 22.16 -6.74 -27.95
N THR A 21 21.93 -5.53 -27.47
CA THR A 21 21.08 -5.37 -26.30
C THR A 21 19.68 -5.74 -26.79
N SER A 22 19.17 -6.88 -26.36
CA SER A 22 17.75 -7.18 -26.53
C SER A 22 17.02 -6.19 -25.64
N GLU A 23 16.61 -5.07 -26.22
CA GLU A 23 15.77 -4.08 -25.57
C GLU A 23 14.43 -4.76 -25.25
N THR A 24 14.24 -5.11 -23.98
CA THR A 24 12.93 -5.59 -23.50
C THR A 24 12.12 -4.34 -23.21
N THR A 25 11.21 -3.99 -24.11
CA THR A 25 10.27 -2.89 -23.91
C THR A 25 9.13 -3.39 -23.03
N GLU A 26 9.04 -2.87 -21.81
CA GLU A 26 7.90 -3.09 -20.92
C GLU A 26 6.84 -2.01 -21.20
N GLU A 27 5.64 -2.42 -21.60
CA GLU A 27 4.50 -1.52 -21.80
C GLU A 27 3.40 -1.84 -20.78
N ASN A 28 2.98 -0.83 -20.02
CA ASN A 28 1.82 -0.94 -19.14
C ASN A 28 0.56 -0.51 -19.90
N ILE A 29 -0.41 -1.41 -20.00
CA ILE A 29 -1.69 -1.17 -20.68
C ILE A 29 -2.81 -1.31 -19.66
N THR A 30 -3.52 -0.21 -19.37
CA THR A 30 -4.73 -0.24 -18.54
C THR A 30 -5.92 -0.69 -19.39
N VAL A 31 -6.51 -1.84 -19.06
CA VAL A 31 -7.71 -2.36 -19.72
C VAL A 31 -8.91 -2.15 -18.82
N THR A 32 -9.90 -1.37 -19.28
CA THR A 32 -11.16 -1.21 -18.55
C THR A 32 -12.00 -2.49 -18.65
N PRO A 33 -12.70 -2.92 -17.58
CA PRO A 33 -13.61 -4.06 -17.64
C PRO A 33 -14.60 -3.97 -18.81
N GLY A 34 -14.69 -5.04 -19.60
CA GLY A 34 -15.54 -5.11 -20.80
C GLY A 34 -14.89 -4.68 -22.11
N GLN A 35 -13.65 -4.17 -22.09
CA GLN A 35 -12.88 -3.93 -23.31
C GLN A 35 -12.12 -5.19 -23.75
N THR A 36 -12.01 -5.39 -25.07
CA THR A 36 -11.23 -6.47 -25.68
C THR A 36 -10.13 -5.91 -26.56
N GLY A 37 -8.93 -6.49 -26.49
CA GLY A 37 -7.81 -6.18 -27.37
C GLY A 37 -7.13 -7.46 -27.89
N THR A 38 -6.29 -7.31 -28.92
CA THR A 38 -5.50 -8.40 -29.50
C THR A 38 -4.02 -8.02 -29.52
N PHE A 39 -3.18 -8.88 -28.96
CA PHE A 39 -1.73 -8.78 -29.08
C PHE A 39 -1.29 -9.36 -30.43
N SER A 40 -0.47 -8.62 -31.19
CA SER A 40 0.04 -9.06 -32.48
C SER A 40 1.50 -9.46 -32.35
N SER A 41 1.76 -10.77 -32.18
CA SER A 41 3.04 -11.51 -32.31
C SER A 41 4.29 -10.97 -31.59
N GLY A 42 4.69 -11.70 -30.55
CA GLY A 42 5.97 -11.64 -29.82
C GLY A 42 5.92 -12.61 -28.62
N ASP A 43 7.06 -12.93 -27.99
CA ASP A 43 7.10 -13.65 -26.70
C ASP A 43 6.56 -12.73 -25.59
N THR A 44 5.25 -12.50 -25.57
CA THR A 44 4.59 -11.62 -24.60
C THR A 44 4.19 -12.42 -23.36
N THR A 45 4.77 -12.08 -22.21
CA THR A 45 4.29 -12.56 -20.91
C THR A 45 3.36 -11.51 -20.34
N VAL A 46 2.09 -11.87 -20.13
CA VAL A 46 1.13 -11.00 -19.42
C VAL A 46 1.18 -11.35 -17.95
N VAL A 47 1.65 -10.41 -17.13
CA VAL A 47 1.53 -10.49 -15.68
C VAL A 47 0.29 -9.70 -15.28
N VAL A 48 -0.76 -10.40 -14.86
CA VAL A 48 -1.94 -9.78 -14.26
C VAL A 48 -1.66 -9.67 -12.76
N GLU A 49 -1.33 -8.47 -12.30
CA GLU A 49 -1.35 -8.18 -10.88
C GLU A 49 -2.81 -8.17 -10.43
N PRO A 50 -3.17 -8.88 -9.34
CA PRO A 50 -4.52 -8.80 -8.81
C PRO A 50 -4.78 -7.34 -8.41
N GLU A 51 -5.88 -6.76 -8.90
CA GLU A 51 -6.39 -5.51 -8.32
C GLU A 51 -6.63 -5.76 -6.83
N ASP A 52 -6.17 -4.83 -5.99
CA ASP A 52 -6.56 -4.73 -4.57
C ASP A 52 -8.09 -4.55 -4.52
N THR A 53 -8.79 -5.67 -4.58
CA THR A 53 -10.23 -5.72 -4.38
C THR A 53 -10.40 -5.62 -2.88
N ALA A 54 -10.91 -4.47 -2.42
CA ALA A 54 -11.22 -4.25 -1.01
C ALA A 54 -11.90 -5.50 -0.44
N THR A 55 -11.18 -6.21 0.44
CA THR A 55 -11.65 -7.43 1.06
C THR A 55 -12.99 -7.12 1.72
N PRO A 56 -14.05 -7.91 1.49
CA PRO A 56 -15.28 -7.72 2.26
C PRO A 56 -14.92 -7.78 3.73
N ALA A 57 -15.31 -6.75 4.49
CA ALA A 57 -15.05 -6.65 5.93
C ALA A 57 -15.28 -8.01 6.58
N SER A 58 -14.32 -8.49 7.37
CA SER A 58 -14.42 -9.76 8.08
C SER A 58 -15.69 -9.76 8.96
N SER A 59 -16.16 -10.94 9.37
CA SER A 59 -17.29 -10.99 10.32
C SER A 59 -16.98 -10.27 11.62
N GLU A 60 -15.71 -10.28 12.05
CA GLU A 60 -15.22 -9.50 13.19
C GLU A 60 -15.29 -7.99 12.93
N ASP A 61 -14.87 -7.52 11.76
CA ASP A 61 -14.92 -6.11 11.37
C ASP A 61 -16.36 -5.59 11.35
N ALA A 62 -17.29 -6.38 10.80
CA ALA A 62 -18.70 -5.99 10.75
C ALA A 62 -19.32 -5.88 12.16
N ALA A 63 -18.95 -6.79 13.08
CA ALA A 63 -19.40 -6.74 14.47
C ALA A 63 -18.81 -5.52 15.20
N TYR A 64 -17.51 -5.28 15.03
CA TYR A 64 -16.82 -4.12 15.55
C TYR A 64 -17.45 -2.81 15.07
N LEU A 65 -17.61 -2.65 13.75
CA LEU A 65 -18.17 -1.45 13.12
C LEU A 65 -19.60 -1.16 13.60
N THR A 66 -20.40 -2.20 13.83
CA THR A 66 -21.76 -2.06 14.38
C THR A 66 -21.71 -1.48 15.79
N GLU A 67 -20.84 -2.01 16.65
CA GLU A 67 -20.73 -1.60 18.05
C GLU A 67 -20.25 -0.15 18.15
N VAL A 68 -19.16 0.20 17.48
CA VAL A 68 -18.56 1.54 17.59
C VAL A 68 -19.45 2.62 16.97
N ARG A 69 -20.11 2.36 15.84
CA ARG A 69 -21.03 3.33 15.22
C ARG A 69 -22.25 3.64 16.07
N SER A 70 -22.68 2.71 16.91
CA SER A 70 -23.84 2.92 17.78
C SER A 70 -23.53 3.78 19.01
N LYS A 71 -22.24 3.93 19.35
CA LYS A 71 -21.78 4.55 20.61
C LYS A 71 -20.91 5.78 20.41
N LEU A 72 -20.15 5.85 19.34
CA LEU A 72 -19.29 6.97 19.03
C LEU A 72 -20.13 8.15 18.50
N GLY A 73 -19.72 9.36 18.85
CA GLY A 73 -20.31 10.59 18.34
C GLY A 73 -19.81 10.91 16.93
N ASP A 74 -19.00 11.97 16.83
CA ASP A 74 -18.46 12.45 15.56
C ASP A 74 -17.61 11.39 14.83
N LEU A 75 -16.87 10.57 15.58
CA LEU A 75 -16.09 9.45 15.07
C LEU A 75 -16.94 8.37 14.35
N ALA A 76 -18.23 8.22 14.64
CA ALA A 76 -19.07 7.24 13.94
C ALA A 76 -19.24 7.56 12.44
N SER A 77 -18.93 8.80 12.03
CA SER A 77 -18.95 9.24 10.63
C SER A 77 -17.67 8.91 9.85
N ALA A 78 -16.64 8.38 10.52
CA ALA A 78 -15.44 7.88 9.87
C ALA A 78 -15.76 6.73 8.89
N THR A 79 -14.88 6.54 7.91
CA THR A 79 -15.01 5.41 6.97
C THR A 79 -14.81 4.08 7.71
N ASP A 80 -15.29 2.98 7.12
CA ASP A 80 -15.07 1.64 7.68
C ASP A 80 -13.58 1.38 7.92
N ASP A 81 -12.75 1.62 6.92
CA ASP A 81 -11.29 1.46 7.02
C ASP A 81 -10.69 2.30 8.16
N GLN A 82 -11.14 3.55 8.32
CA GLN A 82 -10.64 4.41 9.40
C GLN A 82 -11.02 3.88 10.79
N LEU A 83 -12.24 3.37 10.94
CA LEU A 83 -12.68 2.78 12.20
C LEU A 83 -11.96 1.46 12.49
N VAL A 84 -11.79 0.60 11.48
CA VAL A 84 -11.07 -0.68 11.62
C VAL A 84 -9.62 -0.41 11.98
N SER A 85 -8.90 0.45 11.26
CA SER A 85 -7.52 0.82 11.60
C SER A 85 -7.40 1.46 12.99
N LEU A 86 -8.42 2.20 13.44
CA LEU A 86 -8.48 2.72 14.82
C LEU A 86 -8.60 1.58 15.85
N GLY A 87 -9.39 0.55 15.55
CA GLY A 87 -9.55 -0.65 16.35
C GLY A 87 -8.29 -1.49 16.41
N GLU A 88 -7.64 -1.73 15.27
CA GLU A 88 -6.37 -2.46 15.17
C GLU A 88 -5.25 -1.75 15.94
N SER A 89 -5.08 -0.44 15.76
CA SER A 89 -4.11 0.35 16.53
C SER A 89 -4.42 0.35 18.03
N THR A 90 -5.69 0.19 18.40
CA THR A 90 -6.08 0.01 19.80
C THR A 90 -5.65 -1.36 20.32
N CYS A 91 -5.83 -2.44 19.55
CA CYS A 91 -5.33 -3.76 19.90
C CYS A 91 -3.81 -3.74 20.11
N GLU A 92 -3.04 -3.10 19.23
CA GLU A 92 -1.59 -2.95 19.41
C GLU A 92 -1.19 -2.28 20.73
N GLN A 93 -1.93 -1.24 21.15
CA GLN A 93 -1.69 -0.56 22.42
C GLN A 93 -2.01 -1.47 23.61
N LEU A 94 -3.12 -2.20 23.54
CA LEU A 94 -3.56 -3.13 24.57
C LEU A 94 -2.56 -4.28 24.73
N ASP A 95 -2.07 -4.84 23.63
CA ASP A 95 -1.03 -5.89 23.60
C ASP A 95 0.30 -5.39 24.15
N ALA A 96 0.61 -4.11 23.94
CA ALA A 96 1.74 -3.43 24.57
C ALA A 96 1.55 -3.17 26.08
N GLY A 97 0.39 -3.55 26.65
CA GLY A 97 0.07 -3.43 28.07
C GLY A 97 -0.56 -2.08 28.44
N THR A 98 -1.01 -1.30 27.47
CA THR A 98 -1.77 -0.06 27.73
C THR A 98 -3.17 -0.45 28.23
N PRO A 99 -3.63 0.04 29.38
CA PRO A 99 -4.97 -0.27 29.83
C PRO A 99 -6.02 0.46 28.97
N ALA A 100 -7.22 -0.12 28.86
CA ALA A 100 -8.28 0.36 27.97
C ALA A 100 -8.73 1.82 28.23
N ASP A 101 -8.57 2.32 29.46
CA ASP A 101 -8.87 3.71 29.84
C ASP A 101 -7.76 4.71 29.49
N GLN A 102 -6.60 4.22 29.04
CA GLN A 102 -5.44 5.03 28.64
C GLN A 102 -5.10 4.90 27.15
N VAL A 103 -5.92 4.19 26.38
CA VAL A 103 -5.78 4.09 24.92
C VAL A 103 -5.86 5.49 24.29
N ILE A 104 -4.86 5.80 23.46
CA ILE A 104 -4.82 7.04 22.68
C ILE A 104 -5.38 6.76 21.30
N LEU A 105 -6.45 7.47 20.94
CA LEU A 105 -7.06 7.37 19.62
C LEU A 105 -6.34 8.28 18.63
N VAL A 106 -5.91 7.72 17.50
CA VAL A 106 -5.46 8.50 16.34
C VAL A 106 -6.67 8.91 15.53
N VAL A 107 -7.22 10.07 15.86
CA VAL A 107 -8.48 10.56 15.27
C VAL A 107 -8.27 10.95 13.79
N PRO A 108 -9.13 10.49 12.86
CA PRO A 108 -9.08 10.91 11.46
C PRO A 108 -9.23 12.43 11.31
N ALA A 109 -8.59 12.99 10.27
CA ALA A 109 -8.63 14.42 10.02
C ALA A 109 -10.06 14.93 9.82
N GLY A 110 -10.42 16.02 10.50
CA GLY A 110 -11.75 16.63 10.41
C GLY A 110 -12.78 16.04 11.37
N LEU A 111 -12.42 15.01 12.14
CA LEU A 111 -13.24 14.44 13.20
C LEU A 111 -12.70 14.79 14.58
N SER A 112 -13.52 14.58 15.59
CA SER A 112 -13.20 14.81 17.00
C SER A 112 -13.54 13.59 17.85
N ALA A 113 -12.62 13.23 18.76
CA ALA A 113 -12.90 12.26 19.81
C ALA A 113 -13.47 12.97 21.04
N GLN A 114 -14.45 12.34 21.65
CA GLN A 114 -15.04 12.75 22.92
C GLN A 114 -14.40 12.01 24.10
N PRO A 115 -14.47 12.57 25.32
CA PRO A 115 -14.07 11.84 26.51
C PRO A 115 -14.84 10.52 26.63
N GLY A 116 -14.12 9.40 26.68
CA GLY A 116 -14.71 8.06 26.76
C GLY A 116 -14.70 7.28 25.44
N ASP A 117 -14.48 7.93 24.30
CA ASP A 117 -14.41 7.24 23.01
C ASP A 117 -13.29 6.20 22.97
N GLY A 118 -12.15 6.49 23.62
CA GLY A 118 -11.04 5.54 23.75
C GLY A 118 -11.47 4.24 24.45
N VAL A 119 -12.28 4.35 25.50
CA VAL A 119 -12.82 3.18 26.22
C VAL A 119 -13.81 2.41 25.37
N ILE A 120 -14.66 3.10 24.61
CA ILE A 120 -15.64 2.49 23.70
C ILE A 120 -14.91 1.68 22.62
N VAL A 121 -13.93 2.29 21.95
CA VAL A 121 -13.13 1.65 20.92
C VAL A 121 -12.35 0.48 21.49
N ALA A 122 -11.71 0.65 22.65
CA ALA A 122 -10.93 -0.42 23.29
C ALA A 122 -11.79 -1.62 23.68
N GLN A 123 -12.99 -1.40 24.25
CA GLN A 123 -13.89 -2.49 24.60
C GLN A 123 -14.45 -3.21 23.38
N ALA A 124 -14.82 -2.47 22.33
CA ALA A 124 -15.30 -3.06 21.09
C ALA A 124 -14.18 -3.87 20.41
N ALA A 125 -12.98 -3.29 20.28
CA ALA A 125 -11.82 -3.96 19.70
C ALA A 125 -11.46 -5.23 20.47
N GLN A 126 -11.40 -5.22 21.81
CA GLN A 126 -11.14 -6.43 22.60
C GLN A 126 -12.20 -7.52 22.46
N ALA A 127 -13.44 -7.14 22.19
CA ALA A 127 -14.54 -8.09 22.06
C ALA A 127 -14.60 -8.77 20.69
N THR A 128 -13.97 -8.19 19.68
CA THR A 128 -14.14 -8.63 18.28
C THR A 128 -12.85 -8.70 17.47
N LEU A 129 -11.95 -7.73 17.59
CA LEU A 129 -10.78 -7.58 16.71
C LEU A 129 -9.46 -8.08 17.33
N CYS A 130 -9.28 -7.95 18.64
CA CYS A 130 -8.03 -8.34 19.29
C CYS A 130 -8.05 -9.86 19.58
N ASP A 131 -7.06 -10.59 19.04
CA ASP A 131 -6.87 -12.04 19.22
C ASP A 131 -5.75 -12.39 20.22
#